data_AF-A0A1D2R0D6-F1
#
_entry.id   AF-A0A1D2R0D6-F1
#
_cell.length_a   1.000
_cell.length_b   1.000
_cell.length_c   1.000
_cell.angle_alpha   90.00
_cell.angle_beta   90.00
_cell.angle_gamma   90.00
#
_symmetry.space_group_name_H-M   'P 1'
#
loop_
_entity.id
_entity.type
_entity.pdbx_description
1 polymer ?
#
loop_
_entity_poly.entity_id
_entity_poly.type
_entity_poly.pdbx_seq_one_letter_code
_entity_poly.pdbx_strand_id
1 'polypeptide(L)'
;MESKIKSYVGDDIIIECNDMYVLGRNIFMDSNRGRVKIARVYDIIGNVESPYAVAKIFKQNKRYIKSYEELINKTVYLQAENKNVKKIRRNGKPNWKGKRRQKN
;
A
#
# COMPACT_ATOMS: atom_id res chain seq x y z
N MET A 1 1.38 11.60 2.61
CA MET A 1 0.96 12.27 1.36
C MET A 1 -0.55 12.27 1.33
N GLU A 2 -1.17 13.42 1.08
CA GLU A 2 -2.63 13.55 0.97
C GLU A 2 -3.07 13.20 -0.45
N SER A 3 -4.16 12.44 -0.56
CA SER A 3 -4.76 12.00 -1.80
C SER A 3 -6.27 11.90 -1.66
N LYS A 4 -7.00 11.75 -2.77
CA LYS A 4 -8.46 11.60 -2.76
C LYS A 4 -8.89 10.32 -3.46
N ILE A 5 -9.92 9.68 -2.90
CA ILE A 5 -10.60 8.57 -3.57
C ILE A 5 -11.43 9.16 -4.72
N LYS A 6 -11.17 8.70 -5.95
CA LYS A 6 -11.88 9.14 -7.16
C LYS A 6 -13.01 8.19 -7.53
N SER A 7 -12.80 6.90 -7.36
CA SER A 7 -13.74 5.86 -7.78
C SER A 7 -13.51 4.58 -6.99
N TYR A 8 -14.37 3.60 -7.21
CA TYR A 8 -14.26 2.24 -6.69
C TYR A 8 -14.70 1.23 -7.74
N VAL A 9 -14.13 0.03 -7.69
CA VAL A 9 -14.51 -1.11 -8.54
C VAL A 9 -14.64 -2.33 -7.65
N GLY A 10 -15.88 -2.78 -7.43
CA GLY A 10 -16.18 -3.82 -6.45
C GLY A 10 -15.70 -3.42 -5.05
N ASP A 11 -14.71 -4.14 -4.53
CA ASP A 11 -14.13 -3.90 -3.20
C ASP A 11 -12.88 -2.99 -3.20
N ASP A 12 -12.41 -2.62 -4.39
CA ASP A 12 -11.17 -1.88 -4.59
C ASP A 12 -11.46 -0.39 -4.77
N ILE A 13 -10.57 0.46 -4.25
CA ILE A 13 -10.67 1.92 -4.36
C ILE A 13 -9.58 2.46 -5.26
N ILE A 14 -9.93 3.46 -6.05
CA ILE A 14 -9.04 4.16 -6.99
C ILE A 14 -8.73 5.54 -6.41
N ILE A 15 -7.45 5.83 -6.23
CA ILE A 15 -6.97 7.05 -5.57
C ILE A 15 -6.06 7.81 -6.52
N GLU A 16 -6.28 9.10 -6.66
CA GLU A 16 -5.38 9.99 -7.41
C GLU A 16 -4.07 10.20 -6.63
N CYS A 17 -2.95 9.92 -7.29
CA CYS A 17 -1.62 9.95 -6.67
C CYS A 17 -0.66 10.75 -7.57
N ASN A 18 0.28 11.48 -6.97
CA ASN A 18 1.31 12.19 -7.73
C ASN A 18 2.64 11.41 -7.79
N ASP A 19 2.65 10.17 -7.31
CA ASP A 19 3.84 9.35 -7.13
C ASP A 19 3.57 7.90 -7.57
N MET A 20 4.39 7.36 -8.48
CA MET A 20 4.33 5.97 -8.93
C MET A 20 5.00 5.00 -7.94
N TYR A 21 5.71 5.48 -6.92
CA TYR A 21 6.40 4.62 -5.94
C TYR A 21 5.52 4.26 -4.73
N VAL A 22 4.19 4.29 -4.92
CA VAL A 22 3.20 4.02 -3.86
C VAL A 22 2.77 2.56 -3.74
N LEU A 23 3.30 1.69 -4.60
CA LEU A 23 2.98 0.26 -4.60
C LEU A 23 3.30 -0.37 -3.24
N GLY A 24 2.35 -1.16 -2.71
CA GLY A 24 2.49 -1.83 -1.42
C GLY A 24 2.36 -0.93 -0.20
N ARG A 25 2.18 0.40 -0.37
CA ARG A 25 1.97 1.34 0.75
C ARG A 25 0.57 1.19 1.33
N ASN A 26 0.45 1.45 2.63
CA ASN A 26 -0.84 1.46 3.32
C ASN A 26 -1.54 2.81 3.13
N ILE A 27 -2.86 2.78 3.07
CA ILE A 27 -3.72 3.96 3.02
C ILE A 27 -4.41 4.12 4.36
N PHE A 28 -4.47 5.36 4.82
CA PHE A 28 -5.10 5.76 6.07
C PHE A 28 -6.22 6.75 5.81
N MET A 29 -7.23 6.73 6.65
CA MET A 29 -8.33 7.70 6.65
C MET A 29 -8.45 8.29 8.05
N ASP A 30 -8.82 9.56 8.15
CA ASP A 30 -9.04 10.16 9.46
C ASP A 30 -10.30 9.59 10.12
N SER A 31 -10.23 9.47 11.44
CA SER A 31 -11.34 9.10 12.31
C SER A 31 -11.28 9.96 13.58
N ASN A 32 -12.35 9.95 14.37
CA ASN A 32 -12.40 10.67 15.65
C ASN A 32 -11.29 10.25 16.64
N ARG A 33 -10.64 9.10 16.44
CA ARG A 33 -9.54 8.58 17.27
C ARG A 33 -8.17 8.68 16.59
N GLY A 34 -8.06 9.40 15.48
CA GLY A 34 -6.85 9.52 14.66
C GLY A 34 -6.92 8.72 13.36
N ARG A 35 -5.76 8.52 12.72
CA ARG A 35 -5.66 7.89 11.39
C ARG A 35 -5.77 6.38 11.47
N VAL A 36 -6.78 5.83 10.81
CA VAL A 36 -7.03 4.39 10.75
C VAL A 36 -6.55 3.85 9.41
N LYS A 37 -5.83 2.73 9.45
CA LYS A 37 -5.36 2.02 8.25
C LYS A 37 -6.55 1.33 7.57
N ILE A 38 -6.89 1.74 6.35
CA ILE A 38 -8.09 1.27 5.63
C ILE A 38 -7.82 0.28 4.50
N ALA A 39 -6.75 0.50 3.73
CA ALA A 39 -6.47 -0.25 2.51
C ALA A 39 -4.97 -0.37 2.24
N ARG A 40 -4.60 -1.18 1.24
CA ARG A 40 -3.23 -1.30 0.75
C ARG A 40 -3.19 -1.23 -0.77
N VAL A 41 -2.29 -0.41 -1.30
CA VAL A 41 -2.06 -0.29 -2.74
C VAL A 41 -1.43 -1.58 -3.26
N TYR A 42 -1.99 -2.15 -4.31
CA TYR A 42 -1.47 -3.35 -4.96
C TYR A 42 -1.24 -3.19 -6.46
N ASP A 43 -1.74 -2.11 -7.07
CA ASP A 43 -1.52 -1.81 -8.48
C ASP A 43 -1.52 -0.29 -8.73
N ILE A 44 -0.95 0.12 -9.86
CA ILE A 44 -0.86 1.50 -10.30
C ILE A 44 -1.21 1.56 -11.79
N ILE A 45 -2.18 2.39 -12.13
CA ILE A 45 -2.70 2.54 -13.49
C ILE A 45 -2.58 4.01 -13.94
N GLY A 46 -2.70 4.25 -15.25
CA GLY A 46 -2.65 5.60 -15.82
C GLY A 46 -1.25 6.05 -16.24
N ASN A 47 -1.10 7.36 -16.46
CA ASN A 47 0.12 7.96 -17.00
C ASN A 47 1.10 8.36 -15.89
N VAL A 48 2.38 8.50 -16.26
CA VAL A 48 3.48 8.85 -15.34
C VAL A 48 3.26 10.21 -14.65
N GLU A 49 2.66 11.18 -15.35
CA GLU A 49 2.40 12.52 -14.83
C GLU A 49 1.22 12.58 -13.84
N SER A 50 0.30 11.62 -13.92
CA SER A 50 -0.92 11.59 -13.08
C SER A 50 -1.38 10.14 -12.89
N PRO A 51 -0.64 9.34 -12.11
CA PRO A 51 -0.99 7.95 -11.87
C PRO A 51 -2.17 7.83 -10.90
N TYR A 52 -2.93 6.75 -11.06
CA TYR A 52 -3.93 6.32 -10.10
C TYR A 52 -3.44 5.06 -9.38
N ALA A 53 -3.56 5.06 -8.05
CA ALA A 53 -3.30 3.87 -7.25
C ALA A 53 -4.58 3.06 -7.07
N VAL A 54 -4.50 1.76 -7.32
CA VAL A 54 -5.56 0.82 -7.02
C VAL A 54 -5.25 0.13 -5.70
N ALA A 55 -6.20 0.20 -4.77
CA ALA A 55 -6.01 -0.30 -3.43
C ALA A 55 -7.14 -1.18 -2.94
N LYS A 56 -6.76 -2.22 -2.22
CA LYS A 56 -7.70 -3.18 -1.66
C LYS A 56 -8.00 -2.84 -0.22
N ILE A 57 -9.29 -2.66 0.09
CA ILE A 57 -9.74 -2.43 1.47
C ILE A 57 -9.52 -3.70 2.30
N PHE A 58 -8.96 -3.55 3.50
CA PHE A 58 -8.77 -4.68 4.40
C PHE A 58 -10.12 -5.27 4.81
N LYS A 59 -10.22 -6.61 4.83
CA LYS A 59 -11.47 -7.32 5.15
C LYS A 59 -12.13 -6.83 6.46
N GLN A 60 -11.34 -6.54 7.47
CA GLN A 60 -11.82 -6.02 8.76
C GLN A 60 -12.52 -4.66 8.65
N ASN A 61 -12.13 -3.84 7.67
CA ASN A 61 -12.67 -2.50 7.48
C ASN A 61 -13.95 -2.47 6.65
N LYS A 62 -14.19 -3.51 5.83
CA LYS A 62 -15.39 -3.61 4.98
C LYS A 62 -16.69 -3.54 5.77
N ARG A 63 -16.70 -4.08 7.00
CA ARG A 63 -17.87 -4.04 7.90
C ARG A 63 -18.27 -2.63 8.33
N TYR A 64 -17.35 -1.68 8.25
CA TYR A 64 -17.60 -0.28 8.63
C TYR A 64 -17.96 0.61 7.43
N ILE A 65 -17.90 0.07 6.22
CA ILE A 65 -18.24 0.79 4.99
C ILE A 65 -19.71 0.51 4.71
N LYS A 66 -20.56 1.52 4.96
CA LYS A 66 -22.00 1.43 4.66
C LYS A 66 -22.27 1.53 3.17
N SER A 67 -21.55 2.43 2.49
CA SER A 67 -21.58 2.59 1.04
C SER A 67 -20.21 3.01 0.52
N TYR A 68 -19.80 2.47 -0.62
CA TYR A 68 -18.57 2.86 -1.31
C TYR A 68 -18.70 4.24 -1.97
N GLU A 69 -19.91 4.67 -2.31
CA GLU A 69 -20.19 6.00 -2.86
C GLU A 69 -19.82 7.10 -1.85
N GLU A 70 -20.06 6.85 -0.54
CA GLU A 70 -19.67 7.76 0.53
C GLU A 70 -18.14 7.89 0.69
N LEU A 71 -17.36 7.01 0.05
CA LEU A 71 -15.90 7.10 0.06
C LEU A 71 -15.39 8.03 -1.04
N ILE A 72 -16.17 8.28 -2.09
CA ILE A 72 -15.78 9.17 -3.18
C ILE A 72 -15.53 10.58 -2.62
N ASN A 73 -14.46 11.21 -3.10
CA ASN A 73 -13.97 12.52 -2.66
C ASN A 73 -13.50 12.59 -1.21
N LYS A 74 -13.53 11.49 -0.43
CA LYS A 74 -12.89 11.49 0.89
C LYS A 74 -11.38 11.59 0.76
N THR A 75 -10.82 12.42 1.64
CA THR A 75 -9.38 12.56 1.79
C THR A 75 -8.82 11.30 2.46
N VAL A 76 -7.74 10.80 1.88
CA VAL A 76 -6.97 9.67 2.39
C VAL A 76 -5.49 10.01 2.41
N TYR A 77 -4.76 9.31 3.26
CA TYR A 77 -3.34 9.53 3.46
C TYR A 77 -2.56 8.28 3.11
N LEU A 78 -1.64 8.41 2.16
CA LEU A 78 -0.67 7.36 1.87
C LEU A 78 0.44 7.38 2.91
N GLN A 79 0.82 6.18 3.35
CA GLN A 79 2.01 5.97 4.17
C GLN A 79 3.21 6.63 3.48
N ALA A 80 4.02 7.36 4.24
CA ALA A 80 5.31 7.81 3.73
C ALA A 80 6.21 6.60 3.44
N GLU A 81 7.17 6.73 2.53
CA GLU A 81 8.22 5.74 2.41
C GLU A 81 8.85 5.50 3.78
N ASN A 82 8.97 4.24 4.16
CA ASN A 82 9.79 3.88 5.30
C ASN A 82 11.23 4.26 4.94
N LYS A 83 11.69 5.44 5.37
CA LYS A 83 13.13 5.79 5.38
C LYS A 83 13.95 4.79 6.21
N ASN A 84 13.27 3.96 7.00
CA ASN A 84 13.80 2.80 7.72
C ASN A 84 13.68 1.47 6.95
N VAL A 85 13.71 1.47 5.61
CA VAL A 85 14.36 0.34 4.93
C VAL A 85 15.81 0.41 5.41
N LYS A 86 16.11 -0.30 6.51
CA LYS A 86 17.49 -0.57 6.93
C LYS A 86 18.20 -0.90 5.64
N LYS A 87 19.14 -0.04 5.21
CA LYS A 87 20.13 -0.40 4.19
C LYS A 87 20.53 -1.82 4.57
N ILE A 88 20.12 -2.80 3.77
CA ILE A 88 20.66 -4.14 3.91
C ILE A 88 22.14 -3.87 3.70
N ARG A 89 22.91 -3.85 4.79
CA ARG A 89 24.36 -3.80 4.70
C ARG A 89 24.67 -5.00 3.82
N ARG A 90 25.19 -4.77 2.63
CA ARG A 90 25.75 -5.81 1.76
C ARG A 90 27.01 -6.36 2.45
N ASN A 91 26.85 -6.95 3.63
CA ASN A 91 27.90 -7.59 4.39
C ASN A 91 27.47 -9.04 4.56
N GLY A 92 27.95 -9.87 3.65
CA GLY A 92 27.76 -11.31 3.72
C GLY A 92 27.64 -11.90 2.33
N LYS A 93 28.79 -12.24 1.73
CA LYS A 93 28.85 -13.24 0.66
C LYS A 93 27.91 -14.41 1.02
N PRO A 94 27.11 -14.93 0.08
CA PRO A 94 26.26 -16.07 0.38
C PRO A 94 27.18 -17.24 0.78
N ASN A 95 27.09 -17.67 2.04
CA ASN A 95 27.88 -18.78 2.54
C ASN A 95 27.23 -20.07 2.04
N TRP A 96 27.48 -20.42 0.77
CA TRP A 96 27.17 -21.73 0.20
C TRP A 96 28.11 -22.77 0.81
N LYS A 97 27.97 -23.06 2.11
CA LYS A 97 28.50 -24.31 2.67
C LYS A 97 27.57 -25.43 2.26
N GLY A 98 27.81 -25.97 1.06
CA GLY A 98 27.22 -27.22 0.62
C GLY A 98 27.45 -28.28 1.70
N LYS A 99 26.36 -28.88 2.20
CA LYS A 99 26.44 -30.10 3.00
C LYS A 99 26.97 -31.21 2.10
N ARG A 100 28.29 -31.43 2.11
CA ARG A 100 28.90 -32.65 1.59
C ARG A 100 28.44 -33.78 2.52
N ARG A 101 27.46 -34.58 2.09
CA ARG A 101 27.18 -35.88 2.69
C ARG A 101 28.42 -36.75 2.46
N GLN A 102 29.25 -36.92 3.49
CA GLN A 102 30.24 -38.00 3.49
C GLN A 102 29.49 -39.29 3.85
N LYS A 103 29.41 -40.19 2.87
CA LYS A 103 29.25 -41.63 3.09
C LYS A 103 30.58 -42.14 3.64
N ASN A 104 30.55 -42.76 4.81
CA ASN A 104 31.08 -44.09 5.08
C ASN A 104 30.76 -44.44 6.54
#